data_AF-A0A351SHX6-F1
#
_entry.id   AF-A0A351SHX6-F1
#
_cell.length_a   1.000
_cell.length_b   1.000
_cell.length_c   1.000
_cell.angle_alpha   90.00
_cell.angle_beta   90.00
_cell.angle_gamma   90.00
#
_symmetry.space_group_name_H-M   'P 1'
#
loop_
_entity.id
_entity.type
_entity.pdbx_description
1 polymer ?
#
loop_
_entity_poly.entity_id
_entity_poly.type
_entity_poly.pdbx_seq_one_letter_code
_entity_poly.pdbx_strand_id
1 'polypeptide(L)'
;PVLKDRKGEHKQLIAQLIAQGFIRARIDGEITELSNNIEFDPKRKHTIEVVVDRFKVREDIALRLAESLETALNLTDGVALLSPMDETGEETTFSSKFACPHCGYSLNELEPRLFSFNNPNGACPTCDG
;
A
#
# COMPACT_ATOMS: atom_id res chain seq x y z
N PRO A 1 1.28 -0.63 1.87
CA PRO A 1 2.62 -0.95 1.33
C PRO A 1 3.19 0.22 0.51
N VAL A 2 4.34 0.76 0.90
CA VAL A 2 4.95 1.91 0.18
C VAL A 2 5.88 1.46 -0.95
N LEU A 3 6.42 0.26 -0.85
CA LEU A 3 7.27 -0.34 -1.87
C LEU A 3 7.08 -1.86 -1.85
N LYS A 4 6.98 -2.50 -3.02
CA LYS A 4 6.80 -3.94 -3.16
C LYS A 4 7.66 -4.50 -4.28
N ASP A 5 8.44 -5.54 -3.98
CA ASP A 5 9.27 -6.28 -4.94
C ASP A 5 10.21 -5.43 -5.82
N ARG A 6 10.75 -4.32 -5.27
CA ARG A 6 11.68 -3.43 -5.99
C ARG A 6 13.10 -3.56 -5.47
N LYS A 7 14.05 -3.59 -6.40
CA LYS A 7 15.49 -3.52 -6.11
C LYS A 7 15.92 -2.09 -5.83
N GLY A 8 16.96 -1.91 -5.01
CA GLY A 8 17.57 -0.61 -4.74
C GLY A 8 17.93 -0.40 -3.27
N GLU A 9 18.64 0.70 -2.99
CA GLU A 9 19.11 1.03 -1.64
C GLU A 9 18.05 1.72 -0.77
N HIS A 10 16.95 2.24 -1.35
CA HIS A 10 15.78 2.84 -0.68
C HIS A 10 16.05 3.88 0.44
N LYS A 11 17.28 4.40 0.58
CA LYS A 11 17.68 5.38 1.62
C LYS A 11 16.81 6.64 1.63
N GLN A 12 16.50 7.18 0.44
CA GLN A 12 15.67 8.38 0.33
C GLN A 12 14.23 8.12 0.80
N LEU A 13 13.67 6.95 0.49
CA LEU A 13 12.33 6.55 0.95
C LEU A 13 12.30 6.45 2.48
N ILE A 14 13.30 5.79 3.09
CA ILE A 14 13.39 5.69 4.56
C ILE A 14 13.51 7.07 5.21
N ALA A 15 14.36 7.96 4.68
CA ALA A 15 14.51 9.31 5.19
C ALA A 15 13.20 10.12 5.10
N GLN A 16 12.43 9.96 4.01
CA GLN A 16 11.12 10.59 3.86
C GLN A 16 10.11 10.09 4.89
N LEU A 17 10.07 8.78 5.14
CA LEU A 17 9.17 8.18 6.13
C LEU A 17 9.49 8.64 7.56
N ILE A 18 10.78 8.73 7.90
CA ILE A 18 11.23 9.28 9.18
C ILE A 18 10.82 10.76 9.30
N ALA A 19 11.02 11.56 8.24
CA ALA A 19 10.63 12.97 8.23
C ALA A 19 9.11 13.18 8.36
N GLN A 20 8.30 12.21 7.93
CA GLN A 20 6.85 12.19 8.11
C GLN A 20 6.42 11.72 9.51
N GLY A 21 7.37 11.32 10.37
CA GLY A 21 7.11 10.92 11.76
C GLY A 21 6.82 9.43 11.95
N PHE A 22 6.99 8.59 10.92
CA PHE A 22 6.84 7.15 11.08
C PHE A 22 8.02 6.54 11.83
N ILE A 23 7.71 5.66 12.78
CA ILE A 23 8.70 5.04 13.67
C ILE A 23 9.01 3.59 13.25
N ARG A 24 8.04 2.87 12.69
CA ARG A 24 8.19 1.43 12.38
C ARG A 24 7.73 1.12 10.96
N ALA A 25 8.41 0.16 10.35
CA ALA A 25 8.01 -0.45 9.10
C ALA A 25 8.30 -1.96 9.16
N ARG A 26 7.49 -2.75 8.46
CA ARG A 26 7.78 -4.13 8.14
C ARG A 26 8.61 -4.15 6.84
N ILE A 27 9.85 -4.60 6.94
CA ILE A 27 10.82 -4.67 5.85
C ILE A 27 11.10 -6.15 5.60
N ASP A 28 10.78 -6.63 4.39
CA ASP A 28 10.95 -8.04 4.00
C ASP A 28 10.35 -9.05 4.99
N GLY A 29 9.24 -8.67 5.64
CA GLY A 29 8.53 -9.49 6.63
C GLY A 29 8.89 -9.19 8.08
N GLU A 30 10.00 -8.51 8.36
CA GLU A 30 10.43 -8.19 9.73
C GLU A 30 10.03 -6.78 10.13
N ILE A 31 9.41 -6.62 11.31
CA ILE A 31 9.09 -5.30 11.86
C ILE A 31 10.36 -4.67 12.44
N THR A 32 10.79 -3.57 11.86
CA THR A 32 12.00 -2.83 12.24
C THR A 32 11.67 -1.38 12.58
N GLU A 33 12.44 -0.78 13.49
CA GLU A 33 12.40 0.65 13.75
C GLU A 33 13.12 1.42 12.64
N LEU A 34 12.46 2.43 12.10
CA LEU A 34 12.98 3.25 11.01
C LEU A 34 14.15 4.09 11.53
N SER A 35 15.31 3.91 10.90
CA SER A 35 16.51 4.70 11.17
C SER A 35 17.30 4.91 9.88
N ASN A 36 18.16 5.93 9.86
CA ASN A 36 19.02 6.21 8.69
C ASN A 36 20.13 5.16 8.49
N ASN A 37 20.25 4.19 9.40
CA ASN A 37 21.29 3.16 9.36
C ASN A 37 20.82 1.84 8.73
N ILE A 38 19.58 1.77 8.24
CA ILE A 38 19.07 0.59 7.56
C ILE A 38 19.77 0.47 6.20
N GLU A 39 20.47 -0.65 5.99
CA GLU A 39 21.12 -0.97 4.73
C GLU A 39 20.31 -1.99 3.93
N PHE A 40 20.18 -1.76 2.63
CA PHE A 40 19.50 -2.64 1.69
C PHE A 40 20.49 -3.19 0.68
N ASP A 41 20.33 -4.45 0.28
CA ASP A 41 21.12 -5.02 -0.81
C ASP A 41 20.54 -4.53 -2.15
N PRO A 42 21.27 -3.69 -2.92
CA PRO A 42 20.75 -3.12 -4.16
C PRO A 42 20.43 -4.18 -5.23
N LYS A 43 20.93 -5.41 -5.10
CA LYS A 43 20.66 -6.51 -6.05
C LYS A 43 19.40 -7.30 -5.71
N ARG A 44 18.94 -7.25 -4.45
CA ARG A 44 17.78 -7.98 -3.93
C ARG A 44 16.51 -7.14 -4.09
N LYS A 45 15.37 -7.82 -4.27
CA LYS A 45 14.06 -7.18 -4.23
C LYS A 45 13.64 -7.03 -2.78
N HIS A 46 13.14 -5.85 -2.44
CA HIS A 46 12.65 -5.53 -1.11
C HIS A 46 11.18 -5.16 -1.15
N THR A 47 10.51 -5.37 -0.02
CA THR A 47 9.15 -4.91 0.26
C THR A 47 9.16 -4.13 1.57
N ILE A 48 8.60 -2.92 1.56
CA ILE A 48 8.58 -1.99 2.70
C ILE A 48 7.13 -1.57 2.96
N GLU A 49 6.68 -1.82 4.18
CA GLU A 49 5.32 -1.58 4.61
C GLU A 49 5.33 -0.79 5.91
N VAL A 50 4.85 0.45 5.88
CA VAL A 50 4.85 1.30 7.06
C VAL A 50 3.79 0.83 8.05
N VAL A 51 4.17 0.73 9.32
CA VAL A 51 3.23 0.41 10.40
C VAL A 51 2.58 1.72 10.84
N VAL A 52 1.36 1.96 10.37
CA VAL A 52 0.60 3.19 10.65
C VAL A 52 0.00 3.16 12.05
N ASP A 53 -0.65 2.06 12.43
CA ASP A 53 -1.23 1.91 13.76
C ASP A 53 -1.18 0.44 14.23
N ARG A 54 -1.33 0.24 15.55
CA ARG A 54 -1.51 -1.06 16.20
C ARG A 54 -2.57 -0.95 17.28
N PHE A 55 -3.55 -1.84 17.22
CA PHE A 55 -4.69 -1.82 18.13
C PHE A 55 -5.17 -3.24 18.42
N LYS A 56 -5.94 -3.36 19.50
CA LYS A 56 -6.77 -4.53 19.78
C LYS A 56 -8.20 -4.16 19.43
N VAL A 57 -8.93 -5.09 18.81
CA VAL A 57 -10.35 -4.88 18.45
C VAL A 57 -11.16 -4.64 19.72
N ARG A 58 -11.87 -3.50 19.75
CA ARG A 58 -12.81 -3.09 20.81
C ARG A 58 -13.92 -2.25 20.17
N GLU A 59 -15.00 -2.02 20.89
CA GLU A 59 -16.15 -1.26 20.35
C GLU A 59 -15.86 0.24 20.19
N ASP A 60 -14.91 0.79 20.95
CA ASP A 60 -14.63 2.22 21.05
C ASP A 60 -13.59 2.74 20.02
N ILE A 61 -13.01 1.87 19.20
CA ILE A 61 -11.86 2.24 18.33
C ILE A 61 -12.26 2.76 16.94
N ALA A 62 -13.56 2.81 16.62
CA ALA A 62 -14.03 3.06 15.26
C ALA A 62 -13.44 4.34 14.63
N LEU A 63 -13.44 5.45 15.36
CA LEU A 63 -12.88 6.73 14.88
C LEU A 63 -11.37 6.63 14.62
N ARG A 64 -10.61 6.11 15.59
CA ARG A 64 -9.15 5.92 15.46
C ARG A 64 -8.81 4.98 14.30
N LEU A 65 -9.60 3.93 14.10
CA LEU A 65 -9.42 2.99 13.01
C LEU A 65 -9.63 3.68 11.66
N ALA A 66 -10.67 4.51 11.54
CA ALA A 66 -10.94 5.30 10.33
C ALA A 66 -9.77 6.24 10.00
N GLU A 67 -9.30 7.01 10.98
CA GLU A 67 -8.14 7.92 10.81
C GLU A 67 -6.86 7.17 10.42
N SER A 68 -6.64 5.99 11.00
CA SER A 68 -5.47 5.15 10.68
C SER A 68 -5.55 4.57 9.27
N LEU A 69 -6.74 4.11 8.85
CA LEU A 69 -6.97 3.63 7.49
C LEU A 69 -6.79 4.76 6.47
N GLU A 70 -7.35 5.94 6.73
CA GLU A 70 -7.18 7.11 5.87
C GLU A 70 -5.70 7.49 5.73
N THR A 71 -4.95 7.50 6.83
CA THR A 71 -3.50 7.73 6.81
C THR A 71 -2.77 6.69 5.96
N ALA A 72 -3.10 5.40 6.10
CA ALA A 72 -2.49 4.33 5.31
C ALA A 72 -2.81 4.43 3.81
N LEU A 73 -4.05 4.77 3.48
CA LEU A 73 -4.52 4.94 2.10
C LEU A 73 -3.89 6.17 1.44
N ASN A 74 -3.69 7.26 2.18
CA ASN A 74 -3.08 8.50 1.67
C ASN A 74 -1.54 8.41 1.55
N LEU A 75 -0.88 7.66 2.44
CA LEU A 75 0.56 7.40 2.36
C LEU A 75 0.92 6.55 1.14
N THR A 76 -0.02 5.74 0.69
CA THR A 76 0.11 4.85 -0.46
C THR A 76 -0.76 5.37 -1.60
N ASP A 77 -0.83 4.64 -2.71
CA ASP A 77 -1.77 4.97 -3.78
C ASP A 77 -3.15 4.35 -3.54
N GLY A 78 -3.67 4.45 -2.31
CA GLY A 78 -4.97 3.89 -1.91
C GLY A 78 -4.95 2.40 -1.59
N VAL A 79 -3.88 1.89 -0.96
CA VAL A 79 -3.77 0.48 -0.54
C VAL A 79 -3.36 0.38 0.94
N ALA A 80 -4.23 -0.20 1.76
CA ALA A 80 -3.95 -0.51 3.16
C ALA A 80 -3.88 -2.02 3.38
N LEU A 81 -3.01 -2.45 4.30
CA LEU A 81 -2.87 -3.85 4.68
C LEU A 81 -3.13 -3.98 6.18
N LEU A 82 -4.04 -4.88 6.54
CA LEU A 82 -4.30 -5.28 7.91
C LEU A 82 -3.61 -6.61 8.16
N SER A 83 -2.62 -6.60 9.05
CA SER A 83 -1.88 -7.80 9.46
C SER A 83 -2.19 -8.13 10.92
N PRO A 84 -2.57 -9.38 11.23
CA PRO A 84 -2.63 -9.87 12.61
C PRO A 84 -1.25 -9.78 13.27
N MET A 85 -1.22 -9.44 14.56
CA MET A 85 0.04 -9.37 15.32
C MET A 85 0.54 -10.75 15.76
N ASP A 86 -0.34 -11.74 15.83
CA ASP A 86 -0.07 -13.06 16.42
C ASP A 86 0.38 -14.11 15.37
N GLU A 87 0.83 -13.66 14.19
CA GLU A 87 1.39 -14.41 13.03
C GLU A 87 0.56 -15.59 12.47
N THR A 88 -0.59 -15.88 13.08
CA THR A 88 -1.43 -17.06 12.79
C THR A 88 -2.71 -16.73 12.03
N GLY A 89 -2.96 -15.45 11.74
CA GLY A 89 -4.13 -15.00 10.99
C GLY A 89 -3.78 -14.56 9.57
N GLU A 90 -4.79 -14.51 8.71
CA GLU A 90 -4.65 -14.04 7.33
C GLU A 90 -4.54 -12.52 7.26
N GLU A 91 -3.66 -12.04 6.39
CA GLU A 91 -3.56 -10.63 6.06
C GLU A 91 -4.74 -10.22 5.17
N THR A 92 -5.37 -9.09 5.49
CA THR A 92 -6.47 -8.54 4.67
C THR A 92 -6.01 -7.26 4.00
N THR A 93 -6.11 -7.20 2.67
CA THR A 93 -5.79 -5.99 1.90
C THR A 93 -7.06 -5.20 1.60
N PHE A 94 -7.00 -3.89 1.81
CA PHE A 94 -8.04 -2.93 1.45
C PHE A 94 -7.53 -2.00 0.35
N SER A 95 -8.40 -1.62 -0.58
CA SER A 95 -8.11 -0.56 -1.54
C SER A 95 -9.24 0.46 -1.60
N SER A 96 -8.89 1.74 -1.61
CA SER A 96 -9.82 2.85 -1.86
C SER A 96 -9.96 3.18 -3.35
N LYS A 97 -9.17 2.54 -4.20
CA LYS A 97 -9.31 2.58 -5.65
C LYS A 97 -9.91 1.27 -6.13
N PHE A 98 -10.40 1.22 -7.37
CA PHE A 98 -10.71 -0.05 -8.04
C PHE A 98 -9.40 -0.77 -8.42
N ALA A 99 -8.48 -0.93 -7.46
CA ALA A 99 -7.15 -1.44 -7.69
C ALA A 99 -7.02 -2.89 -7.23
N CYS A 100 -6.44 -3.69 -8.10
CA CYS A 100 -6.08 -5.06 -7.79
C CYS A 100 -4.97 -5.06 -6.71
N PRO A 101 -5.20 -5.69 -5.53
CA PRO A 101 -4.22 -5.70 -4.43
C PRO A 101 -2.96 -6.52 -4.76
N HIS A 102 -3.01 -7.38 -5.77
CA HIS A 102 -1.87 -8.22 -6.16
C HIS A 102 -0.90 -7.51 -7.10
N CYS A 103 -1.40 -6.81 -8.12
CA CYS A 103 -0.57 -6.23 -9.17
C CYS A 103 -0.57 -4.69 -9.21
N GLY A 104 -1.35 -4.02 -8.36
CA GLY A 104 -1.44 -2.55 -8.31
C GLY A 104 -2.13 -1.93 -9.53
N TYR A 105 -2.73 -2.75 -10.41
CA TYR A 105 -3.55 -2.25 -11.52
C TYR A 105 -4.79 -1.59 -10.96
N SER A 106 -4.87 -0.26 -11.05
CA SER A 106 -6.06 0.53 -10.72
C SER A 106 -6.94 0.69 -11.95
N LEU A 107 -8.19 0.27 -11.82
CA LEU A 107 -9.25 0.73 -12.71
C LEU A 107 -9.65 2.15 -12.29
N ASN A 108 -9.90 2.99 -13.29
CA ASN A 108 -10.64 4.22 -13.07
C ASN A 108 -12.08 3.87 -12.65
N GLU A 109 -12.79 4.82 -12.06
CA GLU A 109 -14.19 4.64 -11.69
C GLU A 109 -15.01 4.09 -12.86
N LEU A 110 -15.80 3.04 -12.60
CA LEU A 110 -16.54 2.32 -13.63
C LEU A 110 -17.68 3.20 -14.17
N GLU A 111 -17.36 3.99 -15.18
CA GLU A 111 -18.30 4.84 -15.89
C GLU A 111 -18.86 4.12 -17.14
N PRO A 112 -20.13 4.33 -17.52
CA PRO A 112 -20.74 3.68 -18.69
C PRO A 112 -19.94 3.81 -19.99
N ARG A 113 -19.18 4.90 -20.15
CA ARG A 113 -18.33 5.16 -21.33
C ARG A 113 -17.15 4.19 -21.47
N LEU A 114 -16.67 3.58 -20.39
CA LEU A 114 -15.61 2.56 -20.41
C LEU A 114 -16.09 1.25 -21.05
N PHE A 115 -17.40 1.05 -21.14
CA PHE A 115 -18.02 -0.12 -21.77
C PHE A 115 -18.55 0.16 -23.18
N SER A 116 -18.32 1.36 -23.70
CA SER A 116 -18.76 1.77 -25.03
C SER A 116 -17.62 1.63 -26.02
N PHE A 117 -17.74 0.70 -26.97
CA PHE A 117 -16.82 0.57 -28.11
C PHE A 117 -16.81 1.81 -29.02
N ASN A 118 -17.85 2.65 -28.95
CA ASN A 118 -17.89 3.94 -29.65
C ASN A 118 -17.15 5.07 -28.88
N ASN A 119 -16.58 4.78 -27.71
CA ASN A 119 -15.82 5.75 -26.93
C ASN A 119 -14.34 5.34 -26.94
N PRO A 120 -13.39 6.25 -27.23
CA PRO A 120 -11.96 5.93 -27.23
C PRO A 120 -11.45 5.34 -25.91
N ASN A 121 -12.11 5.63 -24.80
CA ASN A 121 -11.76 5.08 -23.49
C ASN A 121 -12.24 3.63 -23.26
N GLY A 122 -13.21 3.14 -24.05
CA GLY A 122 -13.75 1.78 -23.98
C GLY A 122 -13.46 0.92 -25.22
N ALA A 123 -12.92 1.54 -26.28
CA ALA A 123 -12.58 0.91 -27.54
C ALA A 123 -11.26 0.12 -27.43
N CYS A 124 -11.18 -1.04 -28.09
CA CYS A 124 -9.94 -1.80 -28.15
C CYS A 124 -8.88 -1.00 -28.95
N PRO A 125 -7.66 -0.78 -28.41
CA PRO A 125 -6.63 0.01 -29.09
C PRO A 125 -6.09 -0.65 -30.37
N THR A 126 -6.43 -1.92 -30.63
CA THR A 126 -5.99 -2.65 -31.83
C THR A 126 -7.00 -2.58 -32.97
N CYS A 127 -8.30 -2.43 -32.68
CA CYS A 127 -9.36 -2.39 -33.71
C CYS A 127 -10.27 -1.15 -33.64
N ASP A 128 -10.01 -0.22 -32.73
CA ASP A 128 -10.76 1.03 -32.49
C ASP A 128 -12.23 0.80 -32.14
N GLY A 129 -12.47 -0.31 -31.44
CA GLY A 129 -13.78 -0.83 -31.04
C GLY A 129 -13.67 -2.29 -30.72
#